data_AF-A0A0M8YHV3-F1
#
_entry.id   AF-A0A0M8YHV3-F1
#
_cell.length_a   1.000
_cell.length_b   1.000
_cell.length_c   1.000
_cell.angle_alpha   90.00
_cell.angle_beta   90.00
_cell.angle_gamma   90.00
#
_symmetry.space_group_name_H-M   'P 1'
#
loop_
_entity.id
_entity.type
_entity.pdbx_description
1 polymer ?
#
loop_
_entity_poly.entity_id
_entity_poly.type
_entity_poly.pdbx_seq_one_letter_code
_entity_poly.pdbx_strand_id
1 'polypeptide(L)'
;MCVMSVRTGFRNAPVWRGPMTTDPASGGAPTGRLPAADPKSGGAPTERLPAADSASGGAPTEKPPTADPASGGAPTEKPPTADPVPGGVPDSALADTVLERLTTLYPAAGNPFRAQEMVAYMKGVAPFLGVRTPERRALSRTVLDGTPRPDEDDCAAIALRCFALPEREYHYFAVDYLRRHVRRCSSGFLPVARRLVTTVSWWDTVDHLAAHVVGGLVAADPALAPETDAWIEDEDLWVVRAALLHQLRYQEDTDADRLFAHCLRRADHPDFFVRKAIGWSLREYAKTAPAEVRAFVTAHGSRLSPLSVREALKNLTPPPVTMGP
;
A
#
# COMPACT_ATOMS: atom_id res chain seq x y z
N MET A 1 -20.20 -2.28 -70.05
CA MET A 1 -20.63 -0.87 -70.07
C MET A 1 -19.80 -0.12 -69.03
N CYS A 2 -19.07 0.92 -69.47
CA CYS A 2 -18.16 1.87 -68.78
C CYS A 2 -17.13 1.27 -67.78
N VAL A 3 -15.81 1.16 -68.02
CA VAL A 3 -14.74 1.96 -68.70
C VAL A 3 -14.19 3.15 -67.87
N MET A 4 -12.90 3.01 -67.51
CA MET A 4 -11.82 3.97 -67.23
C MET A 4 -11.98 5.02 -66.10
N SER A 5 -11.04 5.23 -65.17
CA SER A 5 -9.57 5.35 -65.16
C SER A 5 -9.05 6.80 -65.37
N VAL A 6 -8.08 7.14 -64.51
CA VAL A 6 -6.93 8.04 -64.67
C VAL A 6 -7.00 9.55 -64.26
N ARG A 7 -6.06 9.90 -63.35
CA ARG A 7 -5.06 11.02 -63.39
C ARG A 7 -5.22 12.31 -62.54
N THR A 8 -4.29 12.41 -61.58
CA THR A 8 -3.29 13.49 -61.32
C THR A 8 -3.69 14.96 -61.14
N GLY A 9 -3.21 15.55 -60.04
CA GLY A 9 -2.08 16.49 -60.12
C GLY A 9 -2.27 17.92 -59.54
N PHE A 10 -1.33 18.26 -58.64
CA PHE A 10 -0.59 19.53 -58.53
C PHE A 10 -0.95 20.66 -57.51
N ARG A 11 0.08 20.91 -56.66
CA ARG A 11 0.73 22.21 -56.26
C ARG A 11 -0.02 23.23 -55.37
N ASN A 12 0.52 23.47 -54.17
CA ASN A 12 1.39 24.62 -53.77
C ASN A 12 1.11 25.20 -52.37
N ALA A 13 2.19 25.40 -51.61
CA ALA A 13 2.29 26.19 -50.36
C ALA A 13 2.66 27.67 -50.64
N PRO A 14 2.57 28.56 -49.65
CA PRO A 14 3.78 29.23 -49.10
C PRO A 14 3.70 29.43 -47.56
N VAL A 15 4.72 29.16 -46.73
CA VAL A 15 5.92 29.94 -46.34
C VAL A 15 5.71 31.45 -46.13
N TRP A 16 5.85 31.91 -44.88
CA TRP A 16 6.19 33.30 -44.52
C TRP A 16 7.23 33.32 -43.38
N ARG A 17 8.28 34.15 -43.54
CA ARG A 17 9.37 34.43 -42.57
C ARG A 17 9.35 35.91 -42.17
N GLY A 18 9.56 36.17 -40.87
CA GLY A 18 10.33 37.30 -40.29
C GLY A 18 9.82 38.75 -40.46
N PRO A 19 10.35 39.76 -39.72
CA PRO A 19 11.68 39.77 -39.08
C PRO A 19 11.76 40.25 -37.60
N MET A 20 12.98 40.15 -37.05
CA MET A 20 13.49 40.68 -35.77
C MET A 20 13.66 42.22 -35.78
N THR A 21 13.69 42.88 -34.60
CA THR A 21 14.89 43.51 -33.99
C THR A 21 14.60 44.38 -32.73
N THR A 22 15.55 44.32 -31.78
CA THR A 22 16.08 45.35 -30.84
C THR A 22 15.33 45.81 -29.57
N ASP A 23 15.93 45.47 -28.41
CA ASP A 23 16.03 46.21 -27.11
C ASP A 23 17.00 47.44 -27.29
N PRO A 24 17.27 48.39 -26.34
CA PRO A 24 17.10 48.35 -24.87
C PRO A 24 16.75 49.70 -24.13
N ALA A 25 16.73 49.63 -22.79
CA ALA A 25 17.29 50.60 -21.81
C ALA A 25 16.39 51.62 -21.06
N SER A 26 16.40 51.44 -19.72
CA SER A 26 16.68 52.45 -18.66
C SER A 26 15.63 53.46 -18.19
N GLY A 27 15.39 53.44 -16.86
CA GLY A 27 15.45 54.67 -16.05
C GLY A 27 14.28 54.96 -15.10
N GLY A 28 14.60 55.10 -13.81
CA GLY A 28 13.99 56.14 -12.96
C GLY A 28 13.03 55.68 -11.84
N ALA A 29 13.55 55.55 -10.62
CA ALA A 29 12.78 55.74 -9.39
C ALA A 29 12.45 57.24 -9.20
N PRO A 30 11.40 57.58 -8.45
CA PRO A 30 11.68 58.40 -7.28
C PRO A 30 10.90 58.02 -6.01
N THR A 31 11.52 58.48 -4.94
CA THR A 31 11.20 58.49 -3.51
C THR A 31 9.87 59.14 -3.13
N GLY A 32 9.20 58.60 -2.10
CA GLY A 32 8.13 59.27 -1.37
C GLY A 32 7.87 58.62 -0.01
N ARG A 33 8.12 59.38 1.06
CA ARG A 33 8.10 58.97 2.48
C ARG A 33 6.67 59.04 3.06
N LEU A 34 6.41 58.16 4.01
CA LEU A 34 5.20 57.98 4.86
C LEU A 34 4.59 59.27 5.45
N PRO A 35 3.34 59.20 5.93
CA PRO A 35 3.18 59.16 7.38
C PRO A 35 2.23 58.06 7.90
N ALA A 36 2.43 57.73 9.17
CA ALA A 36 1.79 56.67 9.94
C ALA A 36 0.38 57.04 10.45
N ALA A 37 -0.48 56.01 10.60
CA ALA A 37 -1.54 55.94 11.59
C ALA A 37 -1.98 54.47 11.80
N ASP A 38 -1.73 53.93 13.00
CA ASP A 38 -2.32 52.71 13.56
C ASP A 38 -3.50 53.12 14.48
N PRO A 39 -4.30 52.19 15.05
CA PRO A 39 -4.79 50.89 14.55
C PRO A 39 -6.30 50.69 14.89
N LYS A 40 -7.09 49.91 14.14
CA LYS A 40 -8.28 49.20 14.69
C LYS A 40 -8.67 47.96 13.88
N SER A 41 -8.43 46.80 14.52
CA SER A 41 -9.31 45.64 14.69
C SER A 41 -10.21 45.17 13.53
N GLY A 42 -10.02 43.90 13.10
CA GLY A 42 -11.07 43.15 12.41
C GLY A 42 -10.60 42.00 11.53
N GLY A 43 -9.76 41.10 12.05
CA GLY A 43 -9.40 39.87 11.33
C GLY A 43 -10.44 38.76 11.58
N ALA A 44 -11.20 38.40 10.56
CA ALA A 44 -11.93 37.13 10.50
C ALA A 44 -11.04 36.08 9.78
N PRO A 45 -10.75 34.92 10.39
CA PRO A 45 -9.94 33.90 9.74
C PRO A 45 -10.78 33.10 8.77
N THR A 46 -10.28 33.00 7.54
CA THR A 46 -10.73 32.05 6.52
C THR A 46 -10.27 30.66 6.95
N GLU A 47 -11.20 29.73 7.19
CA GLU A 47 -10.91 28.33 7.51
C GLU A 47 -10.05 27.69 6.41
N ARG A 48 -8.80 27.40 6.74
CA ARG A 48 -7.97 26.44 5.99
C ARG A 48 -8.31 25.04 6.46
N LEU A 49 -8.76 24.21 5.53
CA LEU A 49 -8.77 22.75 5.65
C LEU A 49 -7.37 22.27 6.10
N PRO A 50 -7.26 21.37 7.10
CA PRO A 50 -5.97 20.88 7.54
C PRO A 50 -5.34 19.99 6.47
N ALA A 51 -4.09 20.30 6.14
CA ALA A 51 -3.23 19.49 5.29
C ALA A 51 -3.06 18.10 5.90
N ALA A 52 -3.24 17.07 5.08
CA ALA A 52 -2.99 15.68 5.45
C ALA A 52 -1.54 15.52 5.92
N ASP A 53 -1.38 15.00 7.13
CA ASP A 53 -0.08 14.69 7.71
C ASP A 53 0.76 13.84 6.77
N SER A 54 1.96 14.36 6.50
CA SER A 54 3.01 13.68 5.76
C SER A 54 3.57 12.57 6.65
N ALA A 55 2.90 11.41 6.67
CA ALA A 55 3.51 10.19 7.17
C ALA A 55 4.70 9.84 6.27
N SER A 56 5.89 9.99 6.84
CA SER A 56 7.20 9.68 6.26
C SER A 56 7.26 8.25 5.73
N GLY A 57 6.92 8.09 4.45
CA GLY A 57 7.26 6.90 3.68
C GLY A 57 8.73 6.91 3.31
N GLY A 58 9.62 6.83 4.30
CA GLY A 58 11.02 6.50 4.09
C GLY A 58 11.14 5.05 3.62
N ALA A 59 12.07 4.78 2.72
CA ALA A 59 12.46 3.40 2.40
C ALA A 59 12.81 2.67 3.71
N PRO A 60 12.46 1.38 3.90
CA PRO A 60 12.85 0.67 5.10
C PRO A 60 14.37 0.66 5.19
N THR A 61 14.92 1.29 6.21
CA THR A 61 16.33 1.17 6.60
C THR A 61 16.62 -0.15 7.32
N GLU A 62 15.61 -1.02 7.46
CA GLU A 62 15.78 -2.37 7.99
C GLU A 62 16.37 -3.28 6.90
N LYS A 63 17.50 -3.94 7.25
CA LYS A 63 18.05 -5.06 6.47
C LYS A 63 16.93 -6.06 6.16
N PRO A 64 16.91 -6.69 4.97
CA PRO A 64 15.92 -7.71 4.67
C PRO A 64 15.96 -8.77 5.77
N PRO A 65 14.80 -9.34 6.17
CA PRO A 65 14.76 -10.32 7.24
C PRO A 65 15.72 -11.47 6.94
N THR A 66 16.74 -11.61 7.79
CA THR A 66 17.66 -12.74 7.82
C THR A 66 16.90 -13.94 8.38
N ALA A 67 16.17 -14.62 7.50
CA ALA A 67 15.78 -16.00 7.74
C ALA A 67 17.03 -16.86 7.49
N ASP A 68 17.33 -17.78 8.41
CA ASP A 68 18.35 -18.80 8.20
C ASP A 68 18.04 -19.57 6.89
N PRO A 69 19.04 -19.84 6.03
CA PRO A 69 18.83 -20.59 4.79
C PRO A 69 18.41 -22.05 5.03
N ALA A 70 18.34 -22.50 6.29
CA ALA A 70 17.96 -23.86 6.69
C ALA A 70 16.50 -24.00 7.16
N SER A 71 15.63 -23.00 7.00
CA SER A 71 14.22 -23.10 7.44
C SER A 71 13.19 -22.49 6.51
N GLY A 72 13.60 -22.04 5.33
CA GLY A 72 12.71 -21.44 4.33
C GLY A 72 13.20 -21.79 2.95
N GLY A 73 13.16 -23.08 2.60
CA GLY A 73 13.13 -23.46 1.19
C GLY A 73 11.94 -22.77 0.54
N ALA A 74 12.14 -22.16 -0.63
CA ALA A 74 11.00 -21.81 -1.47
C ALA A 74 10.12 -23.07 -1.56
N PRO A 75 8.82 -23.00 -1.22
CA PRO A 75 7.95 -24.13 -1.45
C PRO A 75 7.99 -24.40 -2.95
N THR A 76 8.60 -25.53 -3.34
CA THR A 76 8.41 -26.13 -4.66
C THR A 76 7.05 -26.82 -4.76
N GLU A 77 6.17 -26.61 -3.79
CA GLU A 77 4.77 -26.96 -3.91
C GLU A 77 4.07 -25.98 -4.83
N LYS A 78 3.45 -26.58 -5.85
CA LYS A 78 2.40 -26.01 -6.70
C LYS A 78 1.58 -25.01 -5.88
N PRO A 79 1.32 -23.78 -6.38
CA PRO A 79 0.56 -22.82 -5.61
C PRO A 79 -0.74 -23.51 -5.19
N PRO A 80 -1.16 -23.43 -3.91
CA PRO A 80 -2.52 -23.80 -3.55
C PRO A 80 -3.38 -23.07 -4.55
N THR A 81 -4.19 -23.82 -5.29
CA THR A 81 -5.12 -23.25 -6.26
C THR A 81 -6.01 -22.35 -5.45
N ALA A 82 -5.67 -21.06 -5.41
CA ALA A 82 -6.47 -20.08 -4.72
C ALA A 82 -7.87 -20.26 -5.26
N ASP A 83 -8.83 -20.36 -4.35
CA ASP A 83 -10.21 -20.60 -4.72
C ASP A 83 -10.62 -19.58 -5.78
N PRO A 84 -11.39 -19.99 -6.81
CA PRO A 84 -11.93 -19.04 -7.76
C PRO A 84 -12.62 -17.92 -6.98
N VAL A 85 -12.30 -16.66 -7.28
CA VAL A 85 -13.13 -15.55 -6.81
C VAL A 85 -14.54 -15.85 -7.33
N PRO A 86 -15.56 -15.94 -6.45
CA PRO A 86 -16.92 -16.13 -6.91
C PRO A 86 -17.26 -15.06 -7.96
N GLY A 87 -17.52 -15.47 -9.21
CA GLY A 87 -17.83 -14.55 -10.32
C GLY A 87 -16.68 -14.14 -11.24
N GLY A 88 -15.42 -14.52 -10.96
CA GLY A 88 -14.28 -14.20 -11.83
C GLY A 88 -13.79 -12.75 -11.73
N VAL A 89 -13.02 -12.29 -12.73
CA VAL A 89 -12.57 -10.88 -12.81
C VAL A 89 -13.69 -10.06 -13.46
N PRO A 90 -14.23 -9.00 -12.80
CA PRO A 90 -15.27 -8.19 -13.39
C PRO A 90 -14.83 -7.46 -14.67
N ASP A 91 -15.79 -7.20 -15.55
CA ASP A 91 -15.62 -6.29 -16.68
C ASP A 91 -15.62 -4.84 -16.19
N SER A 92 -14.66 -4.04 -16.63
CA SER A 92 -14.55 -2.64 -16.23
C SER A 92 -13.77 -1.84 -17.27
N ALA A 93 -14.44 -0.88 -17.91
CA ALA A 93 -13.82 0.05 -18.85
C ALA A 93 -12.80 0.98 -18.16
N LEU A 94 -13.01 1.27 -16.88
CA LEU A 94 -12.03 2.00 -16.06
C LEU A 94 -10.77 1.14 -15.88
N ALA A 95 -10.92 -0.14 -15.55
CA ALA A 95 -9.79 -1.05 -15.44
C ALA A 95 -9.04 -1.18 -16.77
N ASP A 96 -9.73 -1.29 -17.91
CA ASP A 96 -9.10 -1.30 -19.23
C ASP A 96 -8.20 -0.06 -19.44
N THR A 97 -8.76 1.13 -19.17
CA THR A 97 -8.04 2.40 -19.30
C THR A 97 -6.84 2.48 -18.37
N VAL A 98 -7.01 2.06 -17.10
CA VAL A 98 -5.95 2.11 -16.09
C VAL A 98 -4.82 1.14 -16.43
N LEU A 99 -5.16 -0.09 -16.83
CA LEU A 99 -4.17 -1.11 -17.16
C LEU A 99 -3.38 -0.73 -18.41
N GLU A 100 -4.04 -0.24 -19.47
CA GLU A 100 -3.35 0.25 -20.68
C GLU A 100 -2.31 1.34 -20.34
N ARG A 101 -2.71 2.33 -19.52
CA ARG A 101 -1.82 3.41 -19.07
C ARG A 101 -0.69 2.88 -18.20
N LEU A 102 -0.95 1.96 -17.28
CA LEU A 102 0.07 1.36 -16.41
C LEU A 102 1.13 0.62 -17.23
N THR A 103 0.70 -0.29 -18.11
CA THR A 103 1.60 -1.12 -18.91
C THR A 103 2.37 -0.31 -19.96
N THR A 104 1.94 0.91 -20.24
CA THR A 104 2.69 1.87 -21.07
C THR A 104 3.69 2.67 -20.23
N LEU A 105 3.26 3.28 -19.13
CA LEU A 105 4.06 4.24 -18.37
C LEU A 105 5.11 3.59 -17.46
N TYR A 106 4.78 2.47 -16.82
CA TYR A 106 5.69 1.87 -15.84
C TYR A 106 6.94 1.28 -16.50
N PRO A 107 6.85 0.49 -17.59
CA PRO A 107 8.04 -0.05 -18.24
C PRO A 107 8.96 1.05 -18.80
N ALA A 108 8.40 2.16 -19.30
CA ALA A 108 9.17 3.28 -19.81
C ALA A 108 10.02 3.99 -18.74
N ALA A 109 9.59 3.93 -17.46
CA ALA A 109 10.34 4.44 -16.32
C ALA A 109 11.25 3.38 -15.66
N GLY A 110 11.23 2.14 -16.16
CA GLY A 110 11.98 1.03 -15.59
C GLY A 110 13.50 1.23 -15.64
N ASN A 111 14.19 0.65 -14.67
CA ASN A 111 15.65 0.62 -14.63
C ASN A 111 16.12 -0.81 -14.33
N PRO A 112 16.75 -1.51 -15.30
CA PRO A 112 17.10 -2.92 -15.16
C PRO A 112 18.15 -3.19 -14.06
N PHE A 113 19.05 -2.24 -13.77
CA PHE A 113 20.02 -2.41 -12.68
C PHE A 113 19.33 -2.36 -11.32
N ARG A 114 18.42 -1.38 -11.13
CA ARG A 114 17.61 -1.31 -9.90
C ARG A 114 16.68 -2.49 -9.77
N ALA A 115 16.13 -2.98 -10.88
CA ALA A 115 15.29 -4.17 -10.88
C ALA A 115 16.03 -5.38 -10.29
N GLN A 116 17.28 -5.61 -10.67
CA GLN A 116 18.11 -6.69 -10.11
C GLN A 116 18.30 -6.54 -8.60
N GLU A 117 18.59 -5.32 -8.12
CA GLU A 117 18.71 -5.04 -6.68
C GLU A 117 17.39 -5.33 -5.93
N MET A 118 16.26 -4.94 -6.50
CA MET A 118 14.93 -5.14 -5.91
C MET A 118 14.52 -6.61 -5.90
N VAL A 119 14.82 -7.36 -6.96
CA VAL A 119 14.64 -8.81 -7.03
C VAL A 119 15.45 -9.50 -5.93
N ALA A 120 16.74 -9.13 -5.78
CA ALA A 120 17.60 -9.70 -4.75
C ALA A 120 17.09 -9.39 -3.34
N TYR A 121 16.66 -8.16 -3.08
CA TYR A 121 16.07 -7.76 -1.79
C TYR A 121 14.81 -8.57 -1.45
N MET A 122 13.94 -8.82 -2.44
CA MET A 122 12.73 -9.62 -2.28
C MET A 122 12.94 -11.12 -2.50
N LYS A 123 14.19 -11.59 -2.50
CA LYS A 123 14.56 -13.01 -2.64
C LYS A 123 13.93 -13.70 -3.85
N GLY A 124 13.76 -12.96 -4.96
CA GLY A 124 13.26 -13.53 -6.22
C GLY A 124 11.76 -13.83 -6.27
N VAL A 125 10.94 -13.30 -5.36
CA VAL A 125 9.48 -13.57 -5.34
C VAL A 125 8.76 -13.18 -6.64
N ALA A 126 9.24 -12.13 -7.32
CA ALA A 126 8.67 -11.62 -8.56
C ALA A 126 9.74 -10.82 -9.33
N PRO A 127 9.59 -10.66 -10.66
CA PRO A 127 10.35 -9.68 -11.41
C PRO A 127 9.98 -8.25 -10.99
N PHE A 128 10.85 -7.31 -11.35
CA PHE A 128 10.68 -5.88 -11.09
C PHE A 128 11.01 -5.08 -12.34
N LEU A 129 10.35 -3.94 -12.50
CA LEU A 129 10.72 -2.93 -13.50
C LEU A 129 11.88 -2.05 -13.02
N GLY A 130 12.11 -1.95 -11.71
CA GLY A 130 13.15 -1.12 -11.11
C GLY A 130 12.69 0.30 -10.75
N VAL A 131 11.38 0.49 -10.57
CA VAL A 131 10.78 1.81 -10.29
C VAL A 131 10.62 2.00 -8.78
N ARG A 132 11.26 3.04 -8.23
CA ARG A 132 11.22 3.31 -6.78
C ARG A 132 9.90 3.94 -6.36
N THR A 133 9.51 3.76 -5.10
CA THR A 133 8.21 4.21 -4.56
C THR A 133 7.84 5.67 -4.87
N PRO A 134 8.71 6.70 -4.72
CA PRO A 134 8.33 8.08 -5.03
C PRO A 134 7.96 8.29 -6.51
N GLU A 135 8.75 7.71 -7.41
CA GLU A 135 8.55 7.75 -8.86
C GLU A 135 7.31 6.93 -9.26
N ARG A 136 7.20 5.70 -8.76
CA ARG A 136 6.01 4.85 -8.94
C ARG A 136 4.73 5.60 -8.59
N ARG A 137 4.70 6.23 -7.41
CA ARG A 137 3.52 6.99 -6.95
C ARG A 137 3.25 8.24 -7.78
N ALA A 138 4.28 8.87 -8.35
CA ALA A 138 4.10 9.96 -9.30
C ALA A 138 3.45 9.45 -10.60
N LEU A 139 3.96 8.36 -11.16
CA LEU A 139 3.37 7.71 -12.33
C LEU A 139 1.94 7.22 -12.05
N SER A 140 1.68 6.65 -10.87
CA SER A 140 0.32 6.24 -10.46
C SER A 140 -0.67 7.40 -10.48
N ARG A 141 -0.24 8.62 -10.15
CA ARG A 141 -1.11 9.81 -10.25
C ARG A 141 -1.39 10.16 -11.70
N THR A 142 -0.38 10.12 -12.57
CA THR A 142 -0.55 10.33 -14.02
C THR A 142 -1.48 9.30 -14.65
N VAL A 143 -1.36 8.02 -14.28
CA VAL A 143 -2.24 6.93 -14.73
C VAL A 143 -3.70 7.24 -14.41
N LEU A 144 -3.96 7.70 -13.17
CA LEU A 144 -5.30 7.96 -12.64
C LEU A 144 -5.82 9.37 -12.96
N ASP A 145 -5.05 10.19 -13.67
CA ASP A 145 -5.48 11.54 -13.98
C ASP A 145 -6.69 11.51 -14.95
N GLY A 146 -7.71 12.29 -14.61
CA GLY A 146 -8.97 12.35 -15.34
C GLY A 146 -9.83 11.07 -15.29
N THR A 147 -9.48 10.04 -14.53
CA THR A 147 -10.31 8.84 -14.43
C THR A 147 -11.53 9.08 -13.52
N PRO A 148 -12.70 8.49 -13.81
CA PRO A 148 -13.85 8.55 -12.91
C PRO A 148 -13.54 7.91 -11.56
N ARG A 149 -14.39 8.22 -10.57
CA ARG A 149 -14.30 7.59 -9.25
C ARG A 149 -14.81 6.15 -9.34
N PRO A 150 -14.06 5.14 -8.83
CA PRO A 150 -14.44 3.74 -9.00
C PRO A 150 -15.62 3.33 -8.13
N ASP A 151 -16.34 2.32 -8.59
CA ASP A 151 -17.17 1.44 -7.76
C ASP A 151 -16.38 0.20 -7.29
N GLU A 152 -17.08 -0.79 -6.71
CA GLU A 152 -16.47 -2.02 -6.20
C GLU A 152 -15.95 -2.93 -7.32
N ASP A 153 -16.69 -3.06 -8.42
CA ASP A 153 -16.29 -3.90 -9.56
C ASP A 153 -15.04 -3.34 -10.25
N ASP A 154 -14.96 -2.02 -10.37
CA ASP A 154 -13.74 -1.32 -10.83
C ASP A 154 -12.55 -1.63 -9.91
N CYS A 155 -12.75 -1.58 -8.59
CA CYS A 155 -11.70 -1.88 -7.62
C CYS A 155 -11.22 -3.34 -7.75
N ALA A 156 -12.16 -4.28 -7.90
CA ALA A 156 -11.86 -5.70 -8.06
C ALA A 156 -11.12 -5.96 -9.38
N ALA A 157 -11.64 -5.43 -10.50
CA ALA A 157 -11.05 -5.60 -11.82
C ALA A 157 -9.63 -5.03 -11.89
N ILE A 158 -9.40 -3.80 -11.41
CA ILE A 158 -8.06 -3.19 -11.39
C ILE A 158 -7.11 -4.04 -10.54
N ALA A 159 -7.50 -4.40 -9.32
CA ALA A 159 -6.62 -5.12 -8.42
C ALA A 159 -6.25 -6.51 -8.95
N LEU A 160 -7.23 -7.29 -9.40
CA LEU A 160 -7.01 -8.64 -9.93
C LEU A 160 -6.18 -8.62 -11.21
N ARG A 161 -6.42 -7.67 -12.13
CA ARG A 161 -5.64 -7.55 -13.37
C ARG A 161 -4.21 -7.09 -13.11
N CYS A 162 -3.99 -6.18 -12.16
CA CYS A 162 -2.65 -5.79 -11.74
C CYS A 162 -1.87 -6.95 -11.09
N PHE A 163 -2.53 -7.81 -10.31
CA PHE A 163 -1.91 -8.99 -9.70
C PHE A 163 -1.69 -10.15 -10.70
N ALA A 164 -2.26 -10.06 -11.90
CA ALA A 164 -1.98 -10.97 -13.00
C ALA A 164 -0.76 -10.54 -13.83
N LEU A 165 -0.27 -9.31 -13.67
CA LEU A 165 0.95 -8.83 -14.33
C LEU A 165 2.18 -9.30 -13.55
N PRO A 166 3.29 -9.62 -14.24
CA PRO A 166 4.41 -10.30 -13.59
C PRO A 166 5.21 -9.40 -12.65
N GLU A 167 5.42 -8.12 -12.99
CA GLU A 167 6.28 -7.24 -12.20
C GLU A 167 5.61 -6.71 -10.94
N ARG A 168 6.37 -6.75 -9.84
CA ARG A 168 5.87 -6.43 -8.50
C ARG A 168 5.32 -5.01 -8.38
N GLU A 169 5.80 -4.07 -9.18
CA GLU A 169 5.31 -2.69 -9.19
C GLU A 169 3.82 -2.57 -9.53
N TYR A 170 3.25 -3.50 -10.31
CA TYR A 170 1.81 -3.52 -10.58
C TYR A 170 1.01 -3.94 -9.34
N HIS A 171 1.52 -4.90 -8.56
CA HIS A 171 0.89 -5.32 -7.31
C HIS A 171 0.88 -4.16 -6.32
N TYR A 172 2.00 -3.41 -6.24
CA TYR A 172 2.06 -2.21 -5.41
C TYR A 172 1.08 -1.13 -5.85
N PHE A 173 0.85 -0.96 -7.16
CA PHE A 173 -0.17 -0.03 -7.64
C PHE A 173 -1.55 -0.46 -7.13
N ALA A 174 -1.92 -1.74 -7.28
CA ALA A 174 -3.19 -2.26 -6.80
C ALA A 174 -3.38 -2.07 -5.29
N VAL A 175 -2.35 -2.36 -4.50
CA VAL A 175 -2.40 -2.15 -3.04
C VAL A 175 -2.57 -0.66 -2.67
N ASP A 176 -1.81 0.24 -3.31
CA ASP A 176 -1.95 1.70 -3.09
C ASP A 176 -3.33 2.21 -3.60
N TYR A 177 -3.91 1.58 -4.63
CA TYR A 177 -5.23 1.90 -5.16
C TYR A 177 -6.33 1.47 -4.18
N LEU A 178 -6.33 0.20 -3.77
CA LEU A 178 -7.31 -0.33 -2.81
C LEU A 178 -7.25 0.39 -1.47
N ARG A 179 -6.05 0.72 -0.96
CA ARG A 179 -5.92 1.53 0.26
C ARG A 179 -6.68 2.86 0.19
N ARG A 180 -6.79 3.47 -0.99
CA ARG A 180 -7.53 4.73 -1.20
C ARG A 180 -9.03 4.52 -1.39
N HIS A 181 -9.43 3.35 -1.90
CA HIS A 181 -10.79 3.11 -2.38
C HIS A 181 -11.57 2.04 -1.59
N VAL A 182 -10.97 1.31 -0.65
CA VAL A 182 -11.62 0.22 0.10
C VAL A 182 -12.93 0.64 0.79
N ARG A 183 -13.06 1.91 1.20
CA ARG A 183 -14.32 2.46 1.75
C ARG A 183 -15.49 2.49 0.75
N ARG A 184 -15.24 2.15 -0.51
CA ARG A 184 -16.25 1.96 -1.57
C ARG A 184 -16.66 0.51 -1.72
N CYS A 185 -15.95 -0.41 -1.08
CA CYS A 185 -16.17 -1.83 -1.18
C CYS A 185 -17.02 -2.28 0.02
N SER A 186 -17.95 -3.17 -0.27
CA SER A 186 -18.78 -3.89 0.70
C SER A 186 -18.03 -5.10 1.26
N SER A 187 -18.67 -5.81 2.19
CA SER A 187 -18.19 -7.11 2.68
C SER A 187 -18.02 -8.16 1.57
N GLY A 188 -18.72 -7.99 0.44
CA GLY A 188 -18.55 -8.80 -0.77
C GLY A 188 -17.15 -8.77 -1.38
N PHE A 189 -16.32 -7.80 -1.01
CA PHE A 189 -14.94 -7.69 -1.49
C PHE A 189 -13.94 -8.57 -0.74
N LEU A 190 -14.30 -9.13 0.43
CA LEU A 190 -13.38 -9.93 1.23
C LEU A 190 -12.79 -11.15 0.48
N PRO A 191 -13.55 -11.90 -0.35
CA PRO A 191 -12.99 -12.95 -1.21
C PRO A 191 -11.94 -12.44 -2.21
N VAL A 192 -12.12 -11.23 -2.76
CA VAL A 192 -11.11 -10.59 -3.62
C VAL A 192 -9.86 -10.28 -2.79
N ALA A 193 -10.01 -9.69 -1.60
CA ALA A 193 -8.88 -9.42 -0.71
C ALA A 193 -8.11 -10.71 -0.35
N ARG A 194 -8.81 -11.80 -0.05
CA ARG A 194 -8.20 -13.13 0.18
C ARG A 194 -7.40 -13.58 -1.02
N ARG A 195 -7.98 -13.51 -2.23
CA ARG A 195 -7.28 -13.88 -3.47
C ARG A 195 -5.98 -13.09 -3.66
N LEU A 196 -5.99 -11.79 -3.38
CA LEU A 196 -4.79 -10.96 -3.49
C LEU A 196 -3.73 -11.34 -2.44
N VAL A 197 -4.15 -11.65 -1.20
CA VAL A 197 -3.26 -12.11 -0.14
C VAL A 197 -2.54 -13.41 -0.53
N THR A 198 -3.21 -14.32 -1.24
CA THR A 198 -2.68 -15.63 -1.66
C THR A 198 -2.06 -15.63 -3.07
N THR A 199 -1.91 -14.47 -3.72
CA THR A 199 -1.34 -14.37 -5.09
C THR A 199 0.04 -13.72 -5.05
N VAL A 200 1.08 -14.50 -5.39
CA VAL A 200 2.50 -14.07 -5.34
C VAL A 200 2.82 -13.47 -3.97
N SER A 201 2.49 -14.21 -2.92
CA SER A 201 2.45 -13.70 -1.55
C SER A 201 3.84 -13.40 -1.00
N TRP A 202 3.98 -12.20 -0.44
CA TRP A 202 5.15 -11.77 0.30
C TRP A 202 4.79 -10.57 1.19
N TRP A 203 5.58 -10.31 2.23
CA TRP A 203 5.24 -9.36 3.30
C TRP A 203 4.98 -7.94 2.79
N ASP A 204 5.66 -7.53 1.72
CA ASP A 204 5.57 -6.21 1.08
C ASP A 204 4.18 -5.90 0.51
N THR A 205 3.40 -6.89 0.08
CA THR A 205 1.99 -6.69 -0.32
C THR A 205 1.02 -7.10 0.77
N VAL A 206 1.25 -8.26 1.41
CA VAL A 206 0.34 -8.86 2.39
C VAL A 206 0.13 -7.93 3.59
N ASP A 207 1.17 -7.27 4.08
CA ASP A 207 1.07 -6.40 5.27
C ASP A 207 0.15 -5.20 5.01
N HIS A 208 0.23 -4.63 3.81
CA HIS A 208 -0.61 -3.52 3.42
C HIS A 208 -2.03 -3.96 3.07
N LEU A 209 -2.21 -5.12 2.42
CA LEU A 209 -3.54 -5.70 2.21
C LEU A 209 -4.23 -5.98 3.54
N ALA A 210 -3.52 -6.56 4.50
CA ALA A 210 -4.04 -6.85 5.83
C ALA A 210 -4.45 -5.56 6.56
N ALA A 211 -3.52 -4.62 6.74
CA ALA A 211 -3.73 -3.44 7.57
C ALA A 211 -4.67 -2.39 6.96
N HIS A 212 -4.80 -2.34 5.64
CA HIS A 212 -5.57 -1.30 4.94
C HIS A 212 -6.82 -1.82 4.25
N VAL A 213 -6.76 -3.01 3.65
CA VAL A 213 -7.88 -3.56 2.88
C VAL A 213 -8.74 -4.42 3.78
N VAL A 214 -8.21 -5.53 4.29
CA VAL A 214 -8.93 -6.44 5.21
C VAL A 214 -9.35 -5.70 6.47
N GLY A 215 -8.43 -4.99 7.12
CA GLY A 215 -8.73 -4.16 8.28
C GLY A 215 -9.75 -3.06 7.98
N GLY A 216 -9.72 -2.46 6.78
CA GLY A 216 -10.70 -1.47 6.37
C GLY A 216 -12.12 -2.04 6.21
N LEU A 217 -12.23 -3.24 5.65
CA LEU A 217 -13.49 -3.95 5.48
C LEU A 217 -14.08 -4.38 6.83
N VAL A 218 -13.28 -5.01 7.69
CA VAL A 218 -13.74 -5.51 9.00
C VAL A 218 -14.14 -4.35 9.94
N ALA A 219 -13.45 -3.21 9.87
CA ALA A 219 -13.82 -2.03 10.65
C ALA A 219 -15.15 -1.42 10.19
N ALA A 220 -15.43 -1.49 8.88
CA ALA A 220 -16.68 -0.99 8.32
C ALA A 220 -17.87 -1.96 8.55
N ASP A 221 -17.59 -3.26 8.59
CA ASP A 221 -18.57 -4.32 8.81
C ASP A 221 -18.03 -5.37 9.81
N PRO A 222 -18.30 -5.20 11.12
CA PRO A 222 -17.90 -6.15 12.14
C PRO A 222 -18.47 -7.57 11.96
N ALA A 223 -19.47 -7.77 11.10
CA ALA A 223 -19.96 -9.12 10.77
C ALA A 223 -18.91 -9.97 10.03
N LEU A 224 -17.84 -9.35 9.52
CA LEU A 224 -16.68 -10.04 8.95
C LEU A 224 -15.69 -10.56 9.99
N ALA A 225 -15.84 -10.22 11.27
CA ALA A 225 -14.90 -10.66 12.30
C ALA A 225 -14.74 -12.21 12.38
N PRO A 226 -15.79 -13.04 12.27
CA PRO A 226 -15.67 -14.50 12.21
C PRO A 226 -14.82 -15.00 11.04
N GLU A 227 -14.78 -14.30 9.90
CA GLU A 227 -13.90 -14.67 8.78
C GLU A 227 -12.43 -14.51 9.16
N THR A 228 -12.08 -13.48 9.92
CA THR A 228 -10.71 -13.33 10.44
C THR A 228 -10.35 -14.42 11.46
N ASP A 229 -11.34 -14.94 12.19
CA ASP A 229 -11.17 -16.10 13.09
C ASP A 229 -11.04 -17.42 12.35
N ALA A 230 -11.55 -17.51 11.12
CA ALA A 230 -11.29 -18.63 10.23
C ALA A 230 -9.89 -18.50 9.61
N TRP A 231 -9.50 -17.29 9.18
CA TRP A 231 -8.18 -17.02 8.58
C TRP A 231 -7.03 -17.26 9.56
N ILE A 232 -7.22 -17.04 10.86
CA ILE A 232 -6.19 -17.39 11.83
C ILE A 232 -5.97 -18.89 11.91
N GLU A 233 -6.91 -19.75 11.51
CA GLU A 233 -6.78 -21.22 11.48
C GLU A 233 -6.30 -21.77 10.12
N ASP A 234 -6.04 -20.90 9.14
CA ASP A 234 -5.64 -21.29 7.79
C ASP A 234 -4.27 -22.00 7.73
N GLU A 235 -4.06 -22.83 6.71
CA GLU A 235 -2.76 -23.48 6.47
C GLU A 235 -1.78 -22.53 5.76
N ASP A 236 -2.30 -21.55 5.00
CA ASP A 236 -1.48 -20.53 4.35
C ASP A 236 -1.01 -19.48 5.36
N LEU A 237 0.30 -19.44 5.59
CA LEU A 237 0.94 -18.51 6.52
C LEU A 237 0.65 -17.02 6.22
N TRP A 238 0.38 -16.66 4.96
CA TRP A 238 0.09 -15.28 4.56
C TRP A 238 -1.35 -14.89 4.89
N VAL A 239 -2.28 -15.83 4.83
CA VAL A 239 -3.64 -15.64 5.33
C VAL A 239 -3.61 -15.48 6.86
N VAL A 240 -2.88 -16.36 7.55
CA VAL A 240 -2.67 -16.27 9.00
C VAL A 240 -2.04 -14.93 9.38
N ARG A 241 -1.03 -14.48 8.62
CA ARG A 241 -0.39 -13.17 8.81
C ARG A 241 -1.37 -12.03 8.58
N ALA A 242 -2.25 -12.13 7.59
CA ALA A 242 -3.26 -11.12 7.35
C ALA A 242 -4.26 -11.02 8.52
N ALA A 243 -4.69 -12.16 9.08
CA ALA A 243 -5.53 -12.19 10.29
C ALA A 243 -4.82 -11.52 11.48
N LEU A 244 -3.55 -11.83 11.72
CA LEU A 244 -2.76 -11.23 12.81
C LEU A 244 -2.59 -9.71 12.68
N LEU A 245 -2.57 -9.18 11.46
CA LEU A 245 -2.22 -7.78 11.18
C LEU A 245 -3.40 -6.88 10.80
N HIS A 246 -4.62 -7.41 10.63
CA HIS A 246 -5.75 -6.61 10.14
C HIS A 246 -6.11 -5.44 11.07
N GLN A 247 -5.93 -5.60 12.38
CA GLN A 247 -6.21 -4.57 13.38
C GLN A 247 -5.07 -3.54 13.59
N LEU A 248 -3.95 -3.62 12.84
CA LEU A 248 -2.77 -2.76 13.05
C LEU A 248 -3.07 -1.25 13.09
N ARG A 249 -4.20 -0.82 12.53
CA ARG A 249 -4.57 0.60 12.40
C ARG A 249 -5.75 1.02 13.28
N TYR A 250 -6.26 0.14 14.13
CA TYR A 250 -7.49 0.37 14.89
C TYR A 250 -7.28 1.24 16.12
N GLN A 251 -6.07 1.28 16.68
CA GLN A 251 -5.75 2.12 17.85
C GLN A 251 -6.71 1.80 19.02
N GLU A 252 -7.46 2.77 19.52
CA GLU A 252 -8.46 2.60 20.59
C GLU A 252 -9.57 1.62 20.22
N ASP A 253 -9.86 1.44 18.93
CA ASP A 253 -10.91 0.54 18.43
C ASP A 253 -10.44 -0.93 18.30
N THR A 254 -9.22 -1.25 18.75
CA THR A 254 -8.68 -2.62 18.66
C THR A 254 -9.46 -3.57 19.57
N ASP A 255 -9.99 -4.66 19.00
CA ASP A 255 -10.51 -5.81 19.74
C ASP A 255 -9.32 -6.60 20.33
N ALA A 256 -8.97 -6.23 21.57
CA ALA A 256 -7.82 -6.78 22.29
C ALA A 256 -7.96 -8.28 22.54
N ASP A 257 -9.17 -8.74 22.91
CA ASP A 257 -9.44 -10.15 23.17
C ASP A 257 -9.18 -10.99 21.92
N ARG A 258 -9.65 -10.53 20.75
CA ARG A 258 -9.36 -11.20 19.48
C ARG A 258 -7.90 -11.16 19.12
N LEU A 259 -7.24 -10.01 19.27
CA LEU A 259 -5.80 -9.87 19.02
C LEU A 259 -5.00 -10.88 19.86
N PHE A 260 -5.26 -10.95 21.16
CA PHE A 260 -4.60 -11.87 22.08
C PHE A 260 -4.94 -13.33 21.77
N ALA A 261 -6.21 -13.65 21.46
CA ALA A 261 -6.63 -14.98 21.06
C ALA A 261 -5.91 -15.44 19.77
N HIS A 262 -5.81 -14.58 18.76
CA HIS A 262 -5.10 -14.87 17.52
C HIS A 262 -3.61 -15.12 17.77
N CYS A 263 -2.98 -14.30 18.61
CA CYS A 263 -1.59 -14.50 19.00
C CYS A 263 -1.37 -15.85 19.71
N LEU A 264 -2.29 -16.26 20.58
CA LEU A 264 -2.18 -17.54 21.31
C LEU A 264 -2.43 -18.76 20.42
N ARG A 265 -3.35 -18.67 19.45
CA ARG A 265 -3.64 -19.73 18.47
C ARG A 265 -2.43 -20.04 17.58
N ARG A 266 -1.57 -19.05 17.34
CA ARG A 266 -0.37 -19.19 16.50
C ARG A 266 0.95 -19.00 17.26
N ALA A 267 0.91 -19.13 18.58
CA ALA A 267 2.05 -18.87 19.45
C ALA A 267 3.26 -19.79 19.16
N ASP A 268 2.98 -21.04 18.81
CA ASP A 268 3.94 -22.11 18.53
C ASP A 268 4.35 -22.19 17.04
N HIS A 269 3.73 -21.40 16.17
CA HIS A 269 3.98 -21.44 14.74
C HIS A 269 5.49 -21.29 14.43
N PRO A 270 6.09 -22.17 13.61
CA PRO A 270 7.54 -22.19 13.42
C PRO A 270 8.05 -21.05 12.53
N ASP A 271 7.21 -20.59 11.60
CA ASP A 271 7.58 -19.60 10.58
C ASP A 271 7.95 -18.22 11.16
N PHE A 272 8.97 -17.63 10.55
CA PHE A 272 9.51 -16.33 10.91
C PHE A 272 8.50 -15.19 10.73
N PHE A 273 7.76 -15.16 9.61
CA PHE A 273 6.81 -14.09 9.30
C PHE A 273 5.60 -14.14 10.23
N VAL A 274 5.10 -15.32 10.58
CA VAL A 274 4.01 -15.44 11.57
C VAL A 274 4.48 -14.95 12.94
N ARG A 275 5.66 -15.38 13.42
CA ARG A 275 6.22 -14.91 14.71
C ARG A 275 6.45 -13.40 14.74
N LYS A 276 6.92 -12.81 13.64
CA LYS A 276 7.06 -11.36 13.49
C LYS A 276 5.71 -10.65 13.46
N ALA A 277 4.69 -11.24 12.85
CA ALA A 277 3.34 -10.68 12.84
C ALA A 277 2.76 -10.58 14.26
N ILE A 278 2.85 -11.65 15.05
CA ILE A 278 2.45 -11.67 16.47
C ILE A 278 3.15 -10.55 17.25
N GLY A 279 4.48 -10.48 17.13
CA GLY A 279 5.23 -9.45 17.86
C GLY A 279 4.90 -8.03 17.40
N TRP A 280 4.65 -7.82 16.11
CA TRP A 280 4.33 -6.52 15.57
C TRP A 280 2.91 -6.08 15.92
N SER A 281 1.91 -6.95 15.83
CA SER A 281 0.52 -6.61 16.20
C SER A 281 0.43 -6.20 17.67
N LEU A 282 1.10 -6.95 18.56
CA LEU A 282 1.24 -6.58 19.98
C LEU A 282 1.97 -5.26 20.17
N ARG A 283 3.11 -5.04 19.48
CA ARG A 283 3.87 -3.78 19.58
C ARG A 283 3.05 -2.57 19.12
N GLU A 284 2.26 -2.74 18.06
CA GLU A 284 1.43 -1.66 17.54
C GLU A 284 0.32 -1.33 18.54
N TYR A 285 -0.38 -2.33 19.06
CA TYR A 285 -1.39 -2.13 20.10
C TYR A 285 -0.81 -1.56 21.40
N ALA A 286 0.43 -1.89 21.73
CA ALA A 286 1.13 -1.33 22.90
C ALA A 286 1.32 0.19 22.86
N LYS A 287 1.18 0.84 21.69
CA LYS A 287 1.16 2.31 21.60
C LYS A 287 -0.11 2.91 22.23
N THR A 288 -1.20 2.15 22.24
CA THR A 288 -2.50 2.54 22.81
C THR A 288 -2.66 1.95 24.21
N ALA A 289 -2.44 0.65 24.39
CA ALA A 289 -2.66 -0.07 25.64
C ALA A 289 -1.38 -0.80 26.12
N PRO A 290 -0.31 -0.06 26.53
CA PRO A 290 0.96 -0.66 26.91
C PRO A 290 0.88 -1.59 28.13
N ALA A 291 -0.03 -1.31 29.08
CA ALA A 291 -0.21 -2.12 30.28
C ALA A 291 -0.80 -3.50 29.96
N GLU A 292 -1.78 -3.56 29.06
CA GLU A 292 -2.43 -4.79 28.63
C GLU A 292 -1.45 -5.71 27.90
N VAL A 293 -0.65 -5.16 26.98
CA VAL A 293 0.37 -5.94 26.27
C VAL A 293 1.44 -6.49 27.24
N ARG A 294 1.85 -5.73 28.26
CA ARG A 294 2.75 -6.25 29.30
C ARG A 294 2.12 -7.39 30.09
N ALA A 295 0.86 -7.23 30.50
CA ALA A 295 0.14 -8.26 31.25
C ALA A 295 0.03 -9.54 30.41
N PHE A 296 -0.35 -9.42 29.14
CA PHE A 296 -0.43 -10.53 28.19
C PHE A 296 0.92 -11.24 28.02
N VAL A 297 2.00 -10.50 27.74
CA VAL A 297 3.34 -11.09 27.56
C VAL A 297 3.88 -11.69 28.85
N THR A 298 3.56 -11.11 30.02
CA THR A 298 3.94 -11.68 31.32
C THR A 298 3.21 -13.01 31.56
N ALA A 299 1.92 -13.07 31.28
CA ALA A 299 1.09 -14.26 31.49
C ALA A 299 1.40 -15.40 30.50
N HIS A 300 1.76 -15.06 29.25
CA HIS A 300 1.85 -16.03 28.15
C HIS A 300 3.22 -16.09 27.45
N GLY A 301 4.20 -15.32 27.90
CA GLY A 301 5.51 -15.20 27.24
C GLY A 301 6.26 -16.53 27.08
N SER A 302 6.02 -17.52 27.93
CA SER A 302 6.57 -18.88 27.80
C SER A 302 5.99 -19.69 26.63
N ARG A 303 4.79 -19.33 26.16
CA ARG A 303 4.14 -19.95 24.99
C ARG A 303 4.54 -19.25 23.69
N LEU A 304 4.87 -17.97 23.76
CA LEU A 304 5.27 -17.17 22.60
C LEU A 304 6.73 -17.46 22.22
N SER A 305 7.05 -17.30 20.94
CA SER A 305 8.45 -17.36 20.52
C SER A 305 9.27 -16.22 21.16
N PRO A 306 10.57 -16.43 21.47
CA PRO A 306 11.43 -15.36 21.96
C PRO A 306 11.50 -14.14 21.02
N LEU A 307 11.33 -14.37 19.71
CA LEU A 307 11.27 -13.29 18.73
C LEU A 307 10.01 -12.43 18.93
N SER A 308 8.84 -13.06 19.05
CA SER A 308 7.56 -12.38 19.25
C SER A 308 7.57 -11.55 20.54
N VAL A 309 8.11 -12.10 21.64
CA VAL A 309 8.25 -11.39 22.92
C VAL A 309 9.14 -10.14 22.77
N ARG A 310 10.32 -10.28 22.17
CA ARG A 310 11.24 -9.14 21.96
C ARG A 310 10.61 -8.06 21.09
N GLU A 311 9.91 -8.45 20.03
CA GLU A 311 9.25 -7.50 19.13
C GLU A 311 8.11 -6.77 19.83
N ALA A 312 7.27 -7.48 20.60
CA ALA A 312 6.14 -6.92 21.34
C ALA A 312 6.58 -5.86 22.37
N LEU A 313 7.69 -6.13 23.07
CA LEU A 313 8.18 -5.27 24.16
C LEU A 313 9.13 -4.16 23.70
N LYS A 314 9.50 -4.09 22.41
CA LYS A 314 10.59 -3.23 21.90
C LYS A 314 10.51 -1.76 22.31
N ASN A 315 9.31 -1.20 22.39
CA ASN A 315 9.08 0.23 22.67
C ASN A 315 8.54 0.49 24.09
N LEU A 316 8.50 -0.55 24.92
CA LEU A 316 7.95 -0.47 26.26
C LEU A 316 9.09 -0.25 27.27
N THR A 317 9.12 0.92 27.90
CA THR A 317 10.07 1.20 28.99
C THR A 317 9.92 0.13 30.08
N PRO A 318 11.00 -0.39 30.68
CA PRO A 318 10.91 -1.31 31.80
C PRO A 318 10.04 -0.71 32.92
N PRO A 319 9.26 -1.52 33.67
CA PRO A 319 8.58 -0.99 34.84
C PRO A 319 9.60 -0.38 35.80
N PRO A 320 9.27 0.72 36.50
CA PRO A 320 10.14 1.25 37.52
C PRO A 320 10.44 0.14 38.54
N VAL A 321 11.73 -0.07 38.83
CA VAL A 321 12.13 -1.00 39.88
C VAL A 321 11.63 -0.43 41.19
N THR A 322 10.56 -1.00 41.73
CA THR A 322 10.16 -0.76 43.12
C THR A 322 11.21 -1.41 43.99
N MET A 323 12.21 -0.62 44.40
CA MET A 323 13.09 -0.98 45.51
C MET A 323 12.17 -1.11 46.74
N GLY A 324 11.94 -2.35 47.17
CA GLY A 324 11.18 -2.64 48.39
C GLY A 324 11.85 -2.01 49.62
N PRO A 325 11.07 -1.76 50.70
CA PRO A 325 11.54 -1.08 51.91
C PRO A 325 12.67 -1.83 52.62
#